data_AF-A0A3M6VQG9-F1
#
_entry.id   AF-A0A3M6VQG9-F1
#
_cell.length_a   1.000
_cell.length_b   1.000
_cell.length_c   1.000
_cell.angle_alpha   90.00
_cell.angle_beta   90.00
_cell.angle_gamma   90.00
#
_symmetry.space_group_name_H-M   'P 1'
#
loop_
_entity.id
_entity.type
_entity.pdbx_description
1 polymer ?
#
loop_
_entity_poly.entity_id
_entity_poly.type
_entity_poly.pdbx_seq_one_letter_code
_entity_poly.pdbx_strand_id
1 'polypeptide(L)'
;MTTSDSSLGVFMQMFIVSPTISWILKPGRYSKRRGLIYAVTALVAIAAITIGMDVYDQKENFYHMVGIGRDASFADIKRAFRQRSVELHPDKNPSPTATEEFNRLRLAFDILGDAHKRPLYDVYGENAVEKDLWAIQIETLAGTLTYYAMWAVLTFIMTLSETARDARAWSLAAGVLCFVLELNFIYGGARLPSFFFPMMTIHDFVAIMHTAFPLFMNGCRAIGGYFHYDVAQENLKLSVELLKSNQALLLSMRQLQGEVASSSRRRPEVVKDETIAAAARRRLKMEKHPVVSLGAALTPDERAAALEELRDIAIPEPQVENKGNGLGIPRWVWAVATYFALNYLFSN
;
A
#
# COMPACT_ATOMS: atom_id res chain seq x y z
N MET A 1 -7.32 -22.12 16.49
CA MET A 1 -7.82 -20.88 15.86
C MET A 1 -9.16 -20.52 16.45
N THR A 2 -9.15 -19.64 17.45
CA THR A 2 -10.35 -19.04 18.02
C THR A 2 -10.96 -18.10 16.99
N THR A 3 -12.12 -18.48 16.47
CA THR A 3 -12.92 -17.70 15.52
C THR A 3 -13.38 -16.33 16.10
N SER A 4 -13.19 -16.09 17.40
CA SER A 4 -13.45 -14.81 18.06
C SER A 4 -12.52 -13.68 17.60
N ASP A 5 -11.29 -14.00 17.24
CA ASP A 5 -10.24 -12.97 17.08
C ASP A 5 -10.32 -12.30 15.70
N SER A 6 -10.76 -13.06 14.69
CA SER A 6 -10.98 -12.56 13.31
C SER A 6 -12.03 -11.44 13.27
N SER A 7 -13.08 -11.54 14.09
CA SER A 7 -14.15 -10.54 14.11
C SER A 7 -13.67 -9.24 14.77
N LEU A 8 -13.00 -9.34 15.91
CA LEU A 8 -12.45 -8.21 16.66
C LEU A 8 -11.37 -7.48 15.85
N GLY A 9 -10.53 -8.23 15.13
CA GLY A 9 -9.60 -7.67 14.15
C GLY A 9 -10.31 -6.82 13.10
N VAL A 10 -11.36 -7.36 12.44
CA VAL A 10 -12.16 -6.61 11.44
C VAL A 10 -12.84 -5.38 12.06
N PHE A 11 -13.36 -5.46 13.28
CA PHE A 11 -13.95 -4.33 14.00
C PHE A 11 -12.92 -3.23 14.26
N MET A 12 -11.75 -3.58 14.80
CA MET A 12 -10.65 -2.64 15.02
C MET A 12 -10.19 -1.99 13.70
N GLN A 13 -10.11 -2.77 12.62
CA GLN A 13 -9.78 -2.26 11.29
C GLN A 13 -10.84 -1.24 10.80
N MET A 14 -12.12 -1.56 10.93
CA MET A 14 -13.21 -0.75 10.36
C MET A 14 -13.45 0.53 11.16
N PHE A 15 -13.37 0.47 12.50
CA PHE A 15 -13.74 1.59 13.37
C PHE A 15 -12.56 2.44 13.86
N ILE A 16 -11.35 1.89 13.93
CA ILE A 16 -10.19 2.62 14.44
C ILE A 16 -9.22 2.92 13.32
N VAL A 17 -8.75 1.90 12.61
CA VAL A 17 -7.65 2.05 11.63
C VAL A 17 -8.08 2.88 10.43
N SER A 18 -9.20 2.51 9.80
CA SER A 18 -9.70 3.18 8.59
C SER A 18 -10.04 4.67 8.81
N PRO A 19 -10.77 5.07 9.88
CA PRO A 19 -11.03 6.48 10.17
C PRO A 19 -9.78 7.27 10.53
N THR A 20 -8.85 6.68 11.28
CA THR A 20 -7.61 7.35 11.71
C THR A 20 -6.74 7.69 10.50
N ILE A 21 -6.56 6.74 9.58
CA ILE A 21 -5.75 6.98 8.37
C ILE A 21 -6.44 7.97 7.43
N SER A 22 -7.76 7.86 7.26
CA SER A 22 -8.55 8.83 6.49
C SER A 22 -8.43 10.24 7.06
N TRP A 23 -8.42 10.38 8.39
CA TRP A 23 -8.21 11.66 9.06
C TRP A 23 -6.79 12.20 8.83
N ILE A 24 -5.75 11.37 8.88
CA ILE A 24 -4.36 11.78 8.62
C ILE A 24 -4.19 12.25 7.17
N LEU A 25 -4.79 11.52 6.22
CA LEU A 25 -4.66 11.78 4.77
C LEU A 25 -5.67 12.79 4.22
N LYS A 26 -6.42 13.49 5.08
CA LYS A 26 -7.39 14.50 4.64
C LYS A 26 -6.72 15.54 3.71
N PRO A 27 -7.29 15.80 2.51
CA PRO A 27 -6.69 16.71 1.55
C PRO A 27 -6.54 18.12 2.14
N GLY A 28 -5.35 18.71 2.00
CA GLY A 28 -5.02 20.06 2.46
C GLY A 28 -4.46 20.18 3.87
N ARG A 29 -4.35 19.10 4.66
CA ARG A 29 -3.78 19.18 6.02
C ARG A 29 -2.24 19.17 6.03
N TYR A 30 -1.63 18.29 5.24
CA TYR A 30 -0.17 18.13 5.15
C TYR A 30 0.28 18.05 3.69
N SER A 31 1.56 18.40 3.43
CA SER A 31 2.19 18.17 2.13
C SER A 31 2.20 16.68 1.76
N LYS A 32 2.11 16.35 0.46
CA LYS A 32 2.00 14.96 -0.05
C LYS A 32 2.97 13.96 0.59
N ARG A 33 4.25 14.34 0.73
CA ARG A 33 5.27 13.47 1.32
C ARG A 33 5.13 13.31 2.84
N ARG A 34 4.87 14.39 3.57
CA ARG A 34 4.74 14.34 5.05
C ARG A 34 3.46 13.62 5.48
N GLY A 35 2.35 13.82 4.78
CA GLY A 35 1.10 13.11 5.05
C GLY A 35 1.25 11.59 4.89
N LEU A 36 1.96 11.16 3.85
CA LEU A 36 2.29 9.74 3.64
C LEU A 36 3.16 9.19 4.79
N ILE A 37 4.23 9.89 5.16
CA ILE A 37 5.12 9.43 6.24
C ILE A 37 4.32 9.26 7.53
N TYR A 38 3.47 10.22 7.90
CA TYR A 38 2.64 10.11 9.11
C TYR A 38 1.63 8.96 9.04
N ALA A 39 1.02 8.72 7.88
CA ALA A 39 0.10 7.59 7.71
C ALA A 39 0.83 6.25 7.83
N VAL A 40 2.02 6.11 7.23
CA VAL A 40 2.84 4.90 7.32
C VAL A 40 3.33 4.69 8.76
N THR A 41 3.82 5.73 9.43
CA THR A 41 4.27 5.60 10.83
C THR A 41 3.11 5.26 11.77
N ALA A 42 1.92 5.82 11.53
CA ALA A 42 0.73 5.48 12.32
C ALA A 42 0.30 4.03 12.08
N LEU A 43 0.33 3.55 10.84
CA LEU A 43 0.08 2.14 10.51
C LEU A 43 1.07 1.20 11.18
N VAL A 44 2.36 1.52 11.13
CA VAL A 44 3.41 0.71 11.77
C VAL A 44 3.24 0.71 13.29
N ALA A 45 2.92 1.86 13.89
CA ALA A 45 2.67 1.94 15.33
C ALA A 45 1.44 1.12 15.75
N ILE A 46 0.34 1.24 15.00
CA ILE A 46 -0.87 0.43 15.25
C ILE A 46 -0.54 -1.06 15.08
N ALA A 47 0.20 -1.44 14.03
CA ALA A 47 0.60 -2.82 13.80
C ALA A 47 1.47 -3.37 14.94
N ALA A 48 2.42 -2.58 15.44
CA ALA A 48 3.25 -2.97 16.58
C ALA A 48 2.41 -3.16 17.85
N ILE A 49 1.43 -2.29 18.08
CA ILE A 49 0.52 -2.40 19.24
C ILE A 49 -0.37 -3.63 19.11
N THR A 50 -0.99 -3.88 17.95
CA THR A 50 -1.85 -5.04 17.74
C THR A 50 -1.08 -6.35 17.85
N ILE A 51 0.10 -6.43 17.24
CA ILE A 51 0.96 -7.61 17.36
C ILE A 51 1.41 -7.79 18.81
N GLY A 52 1.77 -6.70 19.51
CA GLY A 52 2.16 -6.77 20.91
C GLY A 52 1.03 -7.24 21.84
N MET A 53 -0.21 -6.82 21.58
CA MET A 53 -1.39 -7.30 22.31
C MET A 53 -1.66 -8.78 22.04
N ASP A 54 -1.59 -9.20 20.77
CA ASP A 54 -1.80 -10.60 20.40
C ASP A 54 -0.71 -11.51 21.00
N VAL A 55 0.54 -11.06 21.00
CA VAL A 55 1.66 -11.79 21.62
C VAL A 55 1.51 -11.87 23.15
N TYR A 56 0.92 -10.86 23.78
CA TYR A 56 0.65 -10.87 25.22
C TYR A 56 -0.51 -11.81 25.59
N ASP A 57 -1.56 -11.87 24.75
CA ASP A 57 -2.73 -12.70 25.00
C ASP A 57 -2.50 -14.18 24.63
N GLN A 58 -1.56 -14.44 23.71
CA GLN A 58 -1.16 -15.81 23.38
C GLN A 58 -0.46 -16.49 24.56
N LYS A 59 -0.85 -17.74 24.80
CA LYS A 59 -0.19 -18.62 25.76
C LYS A 59 1.28 -18.78 25.39
N GLU A 60 2.16 -18.68 26.38
CA GLU A 60 3.60 -18.76 26.18
C GLU A 60 3.99 -20.08 25.48
N ASN A 61 4.75 -19.95 24.40
CA ASN A 61 5.24 -21.09 23.62
C ASN A 61 6.06 -22.07 24.46
N PHE A 62 6.03 -23.36 24.14
CA PHE A 62 6.81 -24.38 24.86
C PHE A 62 8.31 -24.11 24.79
N TYR A 63 8.80 -23.56 23.67
CA TYR A 63 10.20 -23.15 23.54
C TYR A 63 10.56 -21.99 24.49
N HIS A 64 9.68 -20.99 24.62
CA HIS A 64 9.84 -19.88 25.57
C HIS A 64 9.74 -20.34 27.02
N MET A 65 8.76 -21.19 27.33
CA MET A 65 8.56 -21.75 28.66
C MET A 65 9.76 -22.58 29.13
N VAL A 66 10.32 -23.44 28.26
CA VAL A 66 11.52 -24.23 28.58
C VAL A 66 12.79 -23.38 28.51
N GLY A 67 12.80 -22.28 27.75
CA GLY A 67 13.92 -21.36 27.60
C GLY A 67 14.97 -21.84 26.59
N ILE A 68 14.54 -22.48 25.52
CA ILE A 68 15.41 -23.09 24.50
C ILE A 68 15.02 -22.63 23.10
N GLY A 69 16.00 -22.57 22.20
CA GLY A 69 15.75 -22.30 20.78
C GLY A 69 15.10 -23.51 20.08
N ARG A 70 14.41 -23.24 18.97
CA ARG A 70 13.76 -24.27 18.15
C ARG A 70 14.74 -25.31 17.60
N ASP A 71 16.03 -24.97 17.46
CA ASP A 71 17.07 -25.89 16.97
C ASP A 71 17.76 -26.69 18.09
N ALA A 72 17.29 -26.59 19.34
CA ALA A 72 17.90 -27.28 20.47
C ALA A 72 17.82 -28.81 20.32
N SER A 73 18.89 -29.49 20.74
CA SER A 73 18.97 -30.95 20.74
C SER A 73 18.11 -31.55 21.86
N PHE A 74 17.77 -32.83 21.77
CA PHE A 74 17.05 -33.53 22.85
C PHE A 74 17.81 -33.49 24.19
N ALA A 75 19.14 -33.50 24.16
CA ALA A 75 19.97 -33.37 25.36
C ALA A 75 19.80 -31.99 26.02
N ASP A 76 19.72 -30.93 25.21
CA ASP A 76 19.51 -29.56 25.68
C ASP A 76 18.10 -29.38 26.24
N ILE A 77 17.08 -29.93 25.56
CA ILE A 77 15.69 -29.95 26.04
C ILE A 77 15.61 -30.60 27.43
N LYS A 78 16.24 -31.77 27.60
CA LYS A 78 16.25 -32.49 28.89
C LYS A 78 17.00 -31.73 29.98
N ARG A 79 18.09 -31.03 29.64
CA ARG A 79 18.84 -30.20 30.58
C ARG A 79 18.03 -29.00 31.04
N ALA A 80 17.44 -28.27 30.10
CA ALA A 80 16.64 -27.08 30.38
C ALA A 80 15.37 -27.43 31.18
N PHE A 81 14.69 -28.53 30.83
CA PHE A 81 13.55 -29.03 31.59
C PHE A 81 13.90 -29.32 33.05
N ARG A 82 15.05 -29.96 33.32
CA ARG A 82 15.49 -30.24 34.70
C ARG A 82 15.74 -28.96 35.50
N GLN A 83 16.30 -27.93 34.88
CA GLN A 83 16.56 -26.65 35.54
C GLN A 83 15.23 -25.94 35.87
N ARG A 84 14.35 -25.77 34.87
CA ARG A 84 13.02 -25.17 35.04
C ARG A 84 12.11 -25.94 35.99
N SER A 85 12.20 -27.26 36.02
CA SER A 85 11.37 -28.11 36.90
C SER A 85 11.70 -27.91 38.38
N VAL A 86 12.96 -27.62 38.71
CA VAL A 86 13.36 -27.30 40.09
C VAL A 86 12.88 -25.91 40.51
N GLU A 87 12.88 -24.96 39.58
CA GLU A 87 12.42 -23.58 39.80
C GLU A 87 10.89 -23.50 39.95
N LEU A 88 10.15 -24.21 39.10
CA LEU A 88 8.69 -24.22 39.05
C LEU A 88 8.06 -25.30 39.94
N HIS A 89 8.83 -25.93 40.83
CA HIS A 89 8.30 -26.98 41.69
C HIS A 89 7.26 -26.40 42.68
N PRO A 90 6.05 -26.99 42.82
CA PRO A 90 4.97 -26.44 43.66
C PRO A 90 5.33 -26.37 45.16
N ASP A 91 6.33 -27.14 45.60
CA ASP A 91 6.85 -27.09 46.98
C ASP A 91 7.81 -25.91 47.23
N LYS A 92 8.49 -25.42 46.19
CA LYS A 92 9.46 -24.31 46.29
C LYS A 92 8.89 -22.97 45.87
N ASN A 93 7.86 -22.98 45.03
CA ASN A 93 7.17 -21.80 44.56
C ASN A 93 5.77 -21.72 45.19
N PRO A 94 5.53 -20.79 46.14
CA PRO A 94 4.24 -20.63 46.81
C PRO A 94 3.19 -19.90 45.95
N SER A 95 3.39 -19.74 44.64
CA SER A 95 2.41 -19.14 43.74
C SER A 95 1.19 -20.05 43.56
N PRO A 96 -0.04 -19.51 43.56
CA PRO A 96 -1.25 -20.27 43.24
C PRO A 96 -1.24 -20.85 41.80
N THR A 97 -0.40 -20.32 40.90
CA THR A 97 -0.24 -20.80 39.51
C THR A 97 0.86 -21.85 39.34
N ALA A 98 1.65 -22.13 40.39
CA ALA A 98 2.83 -23.00 40.28
C ALA A 98 2.47 -24.42 39.78
N THR A 99 1.33 -24.96 40.20
CA THR A 99 0.85 -26.27 39.74
C THR A 99 0.49 -26.27 38.25
N GLU A 100 -0.13 -25.20 37.75
CA GLU A 100 -0.51 -25.08 36.34
C GLU A 100 0.72 -24.89 35.45
N GLU A 101 1.66 -24.04 35.87
CA GLU A 101 2.93 -23.80 35.18
C GLU A 101 3.80 -25.07 35.14
N PHE A 102 3.83 -25.84 36.23
CA PHE A 102 4.55 -27.11 36.28
C PHE A 102 3.91 -28.17 35.36
N ASN A 103 2.58 -28.26 35.34
CA ASN A 103 1.86 -29.16 34.44
C ASN A 103 2.11 -28.79 32.97
N ARG A 104 2.13 -27.49 32.64
CA ARG A 104 2.51 -27.02 31.31
C ARG A 104 3.96 -27.33 30.96
N LEU A 105 4.90 -27.15 31.89
CA LEU A 105 6.31 -27.49 31.66
C LEU A 105 6.47 -28.99 31.35
N ARG A 106 5.71 -29.85 32.04
CA ARG A 106 5.69 -31.29 31.76
C ARG A 106 5.14 -31.59 30.38
N LEU A 107 4.01 -30.98 30.02
CA LEU A 107 3.39 -31.12 28.70
C LEU A 107 4.34 -30.63 27.59
N ALA A 108 5.06 -29.53 27.81
CA ALA A 108 6.08 -29.02 26.91
C ALA A 108 7.20 -30.06 26.68
N PHE A 109 7.69 -30.71 27.73
CA PHE A 109 8.69 -31.76 27.61
C PHE A 109 8.18 -33.00 26.87
N ASP A 110 6.95 -33.42 27.14
CA ASP A 110 6.33 -34.59 26.49
C ASP A 110 6.14 -34.36 24.98
N ILE A 111 5.87 -33.13 24.55
CA ILE A 111 5.67 -32.76 23.14
C ILE A 111 7.01 -32.50 22.44
N LEU A 112 7.89 -31.71 23.03
CA LEU A 112 9.19 -31.36 22.43
C LEU A 112 10.18 -32.53 22.46
N GLY A 113 10.01 -33.46 23.41
CA GLY A 113 10.84 -34.65 23.55
C GLY A 113 10.54 -35.75 22.53
N ASP A 114 9.34 -35.77 21.96
CA ASP A 114 8.92 -36.76 20.97
C ASP A 114 9.24 -36.28 19.55
N ALA A 115 10.02 -37.09 18.81
CA ALA A 115 10.43 -36.80 17.45
C ALA A 115 9.25 -36.69 16.47
N HIS A 116 8.11 -37.32 16.77
CA HIS A 116 6.90 -37.21 15.95
C HIS A 116 6.05 -36.01 16.32
N LYS A 117 5.93 -35.67 17.61
CA LYS A 117 5.03 -34.58 18.06
C LYS A 117 5.64 -33.18 17.90
N ARG A 118 6.96 -33.06 18.00
CA ARG A 118 7.68 -31.79 17.81
C ARG A 118 7.38 -31.10 16.48
N PRO A 119 7.49 -31.75 15.30
CA PRO A 119 7.18 -31.08 14.03
C PRO A 119 5.70 -30.73 13.89
N LEU A 120 4.80 -31.50 14.48
CA LEU A 120 3.36 -31.20 14.48
C LEU A 120 3.09 -29.93 15.31
N TYR A 121 3.71 -29.84 16.48
CA TYR A 121 3.62 -28.66 17.34
C TYR A 121 4.20 -27.41 16.65
N ASP A 122 5.37 -27.54 15.99
CA ASP A 122 6.01 -26.41 15.32
C ASP A 122 5.12 -25.78 14.24
N VAL A 123 4.35 -26.60 13.51
CA VAL A 123 3.51 -26.18 12.38
C VAL A 123 2.09 -25.80 12.81
N TYR A 124 1.46 -26.59 13.68
CA TYR A 124 0.03 -26.49 13.97
C TYR A 124 -0.29 -26.05 15.42
N GLY A 125 0.72 -25.91 16.27
CA GLY A 125 0.57 -25.46 17.66
C GLY A 125 0.07 -26.54 18.63
N GLU A 126 -0.25 -26.12 19.86
CA GLU A 126 -0.63 -27.02 20.99
C GLU A 126 -1.88 -27.87 20.69
N ASN A 127 -2.90 -27.26 20.05
CA ASN A 127 -4.19 -27.92 19.79
C ASN A 127 -4.13 -29.06 18.76
N ALA A 128 -2.99 -29.22 18.08
CA ALA A 128 -2.81 -30.19 17.02
C ALA A 128 -2.19 -31.50 17.51
N VAL A 129 -1.68 -31.56 18.74
CA VAL A 129 -0.97 -32.75 19.22
C VAL A 129 -1.93 -33.91 19.55
N GLU A 130 -3.20 -33.62 19.82
CA GLU A 130 -4.22 -34.62 20.17
C GLU A 130 -5.06 -35.09 18.98
N LYS A 131 -5.04 -34.36 17.86
CA LYS A 131 -5.90 -34.62 16.69
C LYS A 131 -5.20 -35.52 15.68
N ASP A 132 -6.00 -36.20 14.85
CA ASP A 132 -5.48 -36.96 13.72
C ASP A 132 -4.81 -36.03 12.70
N LEU A 133 -3.63 -36.44 12.21
CA LEU A 133 -2.83 -35.70 11.21
C LEU A 133 -3.64 -35.22 10.00
N TRP A 134 -4.41 -36.14 9.40
CA TRP A 134 -5.20 -35.86 8.20
C TRP A 134 -6.32 -34.84 8.50
N ALA A 135 -6.95 -34.94 9.67
CA ALA A 135 -8.02 -34.05 10.09
C ALA A 135 -7.47 -32.63 10.32
N ILE A 136 -6.31 -32.50 10.97
CA ILE A 136 -5.64 -31.21 11.20
C ILE A 136 -5.24 -30.56 9.89
N GLN A 137 -4.68 -31.32 8.94
CA GLN A 137 -4.27 -30.80 7.63
C GLN A 137 -5.47 -30.21 6.88
N ILE A 138 -6.59 -30.94 6.85
CA ILE A 138 -7.82 -30.47 6.18
C ILE A 138 -8.40 -29.25 6.91
N GLU A 139 -8.48 -29.29 8.23
CA GLU A 139 -8.99 -28.17 9.05
C GLU A 139 -8.15 -26.91 8.86
N THR A 140 -6.83 -27.05 8.88
CA THR A 140 -5.88 -25.95 8.68
C THR A 140 -5.97 -25.41 7.26
N LEU A 141 -6.01 -26.28 6.25
CA LEU A 141 -6.15 -25.87 4.85
C LEU A 141 -7.48 -25.15 4.60
N ALA A 142 -8.58 -25.70 5.10
CA ALA A 142 -9.90 -25.12 4.96
C ALA A 142 -9.99 -23.77 5.68
N GLY A 143 -9.41 -23.66 6.89
CA GLY A 143 -9.31 -22.41 7.64
C GLY A 143 -8.52 -21.34 6.89
N THR A 144 -7.34 -21.71 6.39
CA THR A 144 -6.47 -20.84 5.59
C THR A 144 -7.18 -20.36 4.32
N LEU A 145 -7.79 -21.28 3.56
CA LEU A 145 -8.54 -20.97 2.35
C LEU A 145 -9.70 -20.02 2.64
N THR A 146 -10.46 -20.29 3.70
CA THR A 146 -11.61 -19.47 4.11
C THR A 146 -11.17 -18.07 4.52
N TYR A 147 -10.08 -17.97 5.28
CA TYR A 147 -9.51 -16.69 5.70
C TYR A 147 -9.15 -15.82 4.49
N TYR A 148 -8.33 -16.31 3.56
CA TYR A 148 -7.93 -15.52 2.40
C TYR A 148 -9.07 -15.28 1.41
N ALA A 149 -10.00 -16.24 1.25
CA ALA A 149 -11.18 -16.03 0.42
C ALA A 149 -12.08 -14.93 0.98
N MET A 150 -12.35 -14.96 2.29
CA MET A 150 -13.12 -13.92 2.99
C MET A 150 -12.45 -12.56 2.84
N TRP A 151 -11.14 -12.48 3.07
CA TRP A 151 -10.41 -11.24 2.92
C TRP A 151 -10.32 -10.76 1.47
N ALA A 152 -10.19 -11.66 0.48
CA ALA A 152 -10.21 -11.30 -0.94
C ALA A 152 -11.57 -10.68 -1.33
N VAL A 153 -12.68 -11.27 -0.86
CA VAL A 153 -14.03 -10.73 -1.05
C VAL A 153 -14.20 -9.40 -0.35
N LEU A 154 -13.80 -9.29 0.93
CA LEU A 154 -13.89 -8.05 1.70
C LEU A 154 -13.08 -6.92 1.04
N THR A 155 -11.89 -7.23 0.56
CA THR A 155 -11.02 -6.32 -0.16
C THR A 155 -11.66 -5.86 -1.47
N PHE A 156 -12.24 -6.78 -2.21
CA PHE A 156 -12.94 -6.47 -3.44
C PHE A 156 -14.11 -5.52 -3.17
N ILE A 157 -14.91 -5.80 -2.15
CA ILE A 157 -16.03 -4.93 -1.71
C ILE A 157 -15.53 -3.54 -1.30
N MET A 158 -14.49 -3.46 -0.46
CA MET A 158 -13.93 -2.19 0.01
C MET A 158 -13.24 -1.37 -1.09
N THR A 159 -12.90 -1.99 -2.23
CA THR A 159 -12.19 -1.35 -3.34
C THR A 159 -12.99 -1.31 -4.64
N LEU A 160 -14.33 -1.48 -4.56
CA LEU A 160 -15.21 -1.47 -5.73
C LEU A 160 -15.16 -0.14 -6.53
N SER A 161 -14.74 0.96 -5.88
CA SER A 161 -14.55 2.25 -6.55
C SER A 161 -13.45 2.19 -7.62
N GLU A 162 -13.71 2.79 -8.79
CA GLU A 162 -12.75 2.88 -9.90
C GLU A 162 -11.48 3.67 -9.53
N THR A 163 -11.59 4.55 -8.54
CA THR A 163 -10.47 5.35 -8.02
C THR A 163 -9.39 4.53 -7.31
N ALA A 164 -9.65 3.24 -7.04
CA ALA A 164 -8.77 2.38 -6.25
C ALA A 164 -8.30 1.11 -7.00
N ARG A 165 -8.30 1.11 -8.34
CA ARG A 165 -7.86 -0.06 -9.14
C ARG A 165 -6.44 -0.53 -8.77
N ASP A 166 -5.49 0.39 -8.61
CA ASP A 166 -4.11 0.06 -8.24
C ASP A 166 -4.02 -0.50 -6.80
N ALA A 167 -4.75 0.08 -5.85
CA ALA A 167 -4.81 -0.42 -4.48
C ALA A 167 -5.35 -1.86 -4.42
N ARG A 168 -6.37 -2.17 -5.22
CA ARG A 168 -6.95 -3.51 -5.32
C ARG A 168 -5.94 -4.53 -5.82
N ALA A 169 -5.15 -4.16 -6.82
CA ALA A 169 -4.10 -5.02 -7.34
C ALA A 169 -3.03 -5.32 -6.27
N TRP A 170 -2.57 -4.29 -5.54
CA TRP A 170 -1.56 -4.45 -4.49
C TRP A 170 -2.06 -5.32 -3.34
N SER A 171 -3.30 -5.08 -2.94
CA SER A 171 -3.94 -5.75 -1.81
C SER A 171 -4.21 -7.23 -2.12
N LEU A 172 -4.71 -7.54 -3.32
CA LEU A 172 -4.91 -8.92 -3.77
C LEU A 172 -3.58 -9.65 -4.02
N ALA A 173 -2.59 -8.97 -4.61
CA ALA A 173 -1.27 -9.55 -4.83
C ALA A 173 -0.58 -9.94 -3.51
N ALA A 174 -0.69 -9.09 -2.49
CA ALA A 174 -0.19 -9.41 -1.16
C ALA A 174 -0.96 -10.57 -0.52
N GLY A 175 -2.29 -10.65 -0.70
CA GLY A 175 -3.09 -11.77 -0.20
C GLY A 175 -2.65 -13.10 -0.81
N VAL A 176 -2.45 -13.13 -2.12
CA VAL A 176 -1.93 -14.32 -2.82
C VAL A 176 -0.52 -14.67 -2.35
N LEU A 177 0.35 -13.66 -2.15
CA LEU A 177 1.70 -13.88 -1.63
C LEU A 177 1.69 -14.50 -0.23
N CYS A 178 0.91 -13.94 0.71
CA CYS A 178 0.77 -14.47 2.06
C CYS A 178 0.20 -15.91 2.04
N PHE A 179 -0.80 -16.17 1.21
CA PHE A 179 -1.35 -17.51 1.05
C PHE A 179 -0.30 -18.52 0.55
N VAL A 180 0.49 -18.16 -0.46
CA VAL A 180 1.56 -19.02 -0.98
C VAL A 180 2.65 -19.24 0.06
N LEU A 181 3.03 -18.20 0.82
CA LEU A 181 4.00 -18.31 1.91
C LEU A 181 3.51 -19.28 2.99
N GLU A 182 2.25 -19.16 3.41
CA GLU A 182 1.64 -20.02 4.41
C GLU A 182 1.61 -21.49 3.98
N LEU A 183 1.19 -21.75 2.73
CA LEU A 183 1.26 -23.11 2.18
C LEU A 183 2.69 -23.64 2.12
N ASN A 184 3.67 -22.78 1.81
CA ASN A 184 5.08 -23.18 1.77
C ASN A 184 5.65 -23.48 3.16
N PHE A 185 5.24 -22.74 4.19
CA PHE A 185 5.65 -23.00 5.57
C PHE A 185 4.99 -24.26 6.15
N ILE A 186 3.70 -24.49 5.86
CA ILE A 186 2.95 -25.63 6.41
C ILE A 186 3.28 -26.93 5.66
N TYR A 187 3.35 -26.90 4.32
CA TYR A 187 3.50 -28.10 3.49
C TYR A 187 4.85 -28.22 2.79
N GLY A 188 5.49 -27.08 2.49
CA GLY A 188 6.76 -27.04 1.75
C GLY A 188 8.00 -27.33 2.59
N GLY A 189 7.86 -27.53 3.90
CA GLY A 189 8.98 -27.83 4.79
C GLY A 189 9.95 -26.67 5.01
N ALA A 190 9.59 -25.45 4.59
CA ALA A 190 10.40 -24.26 4.79
C ALA A 190 10.52 -23.94 6.28
N ARG A 191 11.76 -23.71 6.74
CA ARG A 191 12.04 -23.34 8.13
C ARG A 191 12.29 -21.84 8.23
N LEU A 192 11.70 -21.22 9.25
CA LEU A 192 12.03 -19.83 9.58
C LEU A 192 13.53 -19.71 9.90
N PRO A 193 14.23 -18.66 9.43
CA PRO A 193 15.64 -18.46 9.77
C PRO A 193 15.80 -18.25 11.29
N SER A 194 16.50 -19.16 11.95
CA SER A 194 16.66 -19.17 13.41
C SER A 194 17.39 -17.94 13.97
N PHE A 195 18.10 -17.20 13.12
CA PHE A 195 18.75 -15.93 13.49
C PHE A 195 17.74 -14.83 13.83
N PHE A 196 16.64 -14.73 13.09
CA PHE A 196 15.65 -13.68 13.30
C PHE A 196 14.62 -14.08 14.36
N PHE A 197 14.31 -15.38 14.46
CA PHE A 197 13.24 -15.88 15.33
C PHE A 197 13.66 -17.19 16.02
N PRO A 198 14.49 -17.12 17.09
CA PRO A 198 15.08 -18.32 17.70
C PRO A 198 14.09 -19.19 18.48
N MET A 199 13.02 -18.60 19.02
CA MET A 199 12.05 -19.28 19.89
C MET A 199 10.60 -19.26 19.36
N MET A 200 10.40 -18.74 18.15
CA MET A 200 9.06 -18.59 17.54
C MET A 200 8.70 -19.83 16.71
N THR A 201 7.48 -20.33 16.86
CA THR A 201 6.99 -21.44 16.05
C THR A 201 6.50 -20.96 14.68
N ILE A 202 6.31 -21.88 13.74
CA ILE A 202 5.72 -21.54 12.43
C ILE A 202 4.26 -21.13 12.63
N HIS A 203 3.55 -21.82 13.53
CA HIS A 203 2.19 -21.47 13.90
C HIS A 203 2.07 -19.99 14.34
N ASP A 204 2.96 -19.51 15.19
CA ASP A 204 2.89 -18.12 15.68
C ASP A 204 3.26 -17.11 14.59
N PHE A 205 4.20 -17.46 13.72
CA PHE A 205 4.52 -16.63 12.56
C PHE A 205 3.31 -16.45 11.64
N VAL A 206 2.59 -17.54 11.36
CA VAL A 206 1.37 -17.53 10.55
C VAL A 206 0.28 -16.70 11.24
N ALA A 207 0.13 -16.83 12.56
CA ALA A 207 -0.80 -16.00 13.34
C ALA A 207 -0.45 -14.50 13.22
N ILE A 208 0.82 -14.12 13.38
CA ILE A 208 1.29 -12.74 13.20
C ILE A 208 1.01 -12.25 11.77
N MET A 209 1.20 -13.12 10.78
CA MET A 209 0.91 -12.79 9.38
C MET A 209 -0.59 -12.51 9.17
N HIS A 210 -1.48 -13.30 9.76
CA HIS A 210 -2.93 -13.07 9.73
C HIS A 210 -3.35 -11.79 10.49
N THR A 211 -2.63 -11.39 11.53
CA THR A 211 -2.86 -10.10 12.21
C THR A 211 -2.35 -8.92 11.39
N ALA A 212 -1.18 -9.07 10.75
CA ALA A 212 -0.54 -8.01 9.99
C ALA A 212 -1.22 -7.73 8.64
N PHE A 213 -1.77 -8.76 8.01
CA PHE A 213 -2.36 -8.65 6.67
C PHE A 213 -3.51 -7.62 6.59
N PRO A 214 -4.52 -7.62 7.47
CA PRO A 214 -5.59 -6.60 7.48
C PRO A 214 -5.09 -5.14 7.55
N LEU A 215 -4.04 -4.90 8.35
CA LEU A 215 -3.41 -3.58 8.49
C LEU A 215 -2.73 -3.15 7.19
N PHE A 216 -2.00 -4.08 6.57
CA PHE A 216 -1.37 -3.87 5.28
C PHE A 216 -2.42 -3.51 4.21
N MET A 217 -3.56 -4.19 4.19
CA MET A 217 -4.66 -3.93 3.26
C MET A 217 -5.21 -2.51 3.42
N ASN A 218 -5.39 -2.04 4.65
CA ASN A 218 -5.78 -0.66 4.93
C ASN A 218 -4.74 0.35 4.45
N GLY A 219 -3.45 0.04 4.63
CA GLY A 219 -2.35 0.83 4.08
C GLY A 219 -2.44 0.96 2.56
N CYS A 220 -2.62 -0.16 1.85
CA CYS A 220 -2.78 -0.16 0.40
C CYS A 220 -3.98 0.67 -0.06
N ARG A 221 -5.13 0.50 0.60
CA ARG A 221 -6.35 1.25 0.29
C ARG A 221 -6.17 2.76 0.50
N ALA A 222 -5.58 3.14 1.63
CA ALA A 222 -5.33 4.54 1.98
C ALA A 222 -4.36 5.21 1.00
N ILE A 223 -3.27 4.52 0.66
CA ILE A 223 -2.27 5.00 -0.29
C ILE A 223 -2.86 5.11 -1.70
N GLY A 224 -3.61 4.10 -2.16
CA GLY A 224 -4.22 4.15 -3.49
C GLY A 224 -5.23 5.30 -3.63
N GLY A 225 -6.05 5.55 -2.60
CA GLY A 225 -6.94 6.71 -2.60
C GLY A 225 -6.21 8.06 -2.55
N TYR A 226 -5.02 8.12 -1.93
CA TYR A 226 -4.23 9.34 -1.81
C TYR A 226 -3.46 9.71 -3.09
N PHE A 227 -2.98 8.70 -3.82
CA PHE A 227 -2.22 8.88 -5.05
C PHE A 227 -3.06 8.72 -6.31
N HIS A 228 -4.37 8.51 -6.19
CA HIS A 228 -5.24 8.48 -7.35
C HIS A 228 -5.28 9.86 -8.00
N TYR A 229 -4.61 9.98 -9.15
CA TYR A 229 -4.78 11.10 -10.06
C TYR A 229 -5.79 10.67 -11.12
N ASP A 230 -6.99 11.23 -11.04
CA ASP A 230 -7.95 11.10 -12.13
C ASP A 230 -7.49 12.02 -13.27
N VAL A 231 -6.62 11.47 -14.12
CA VAL A 231 -6.09 12.15 -15.31
C VAL A 231 -7.22 12.65 -16.20
N ALA A 232 -8.34 11.94 -16.26
CA ALA A 232 -9.49 12.36 -17.07
C ALA A 232 -10.19 13.59 -16.47
N GLN A 233 -10.42 13.61 -15.16
CA GLN A 233 -10.95 14.82 -14.48
C GLN A 233 -9.99 16.01 -14.56
N GLU A 234 -8.69 15.79 -14.37
CA GLU A 234 -7.71 16.87 -14.41
C GLU A 234 -7.58 17.43 -15.82
N ASN A 235 -7.53 16.58 -16.85
CA ASN A 235 -7.55 17.01 -18.25
C ASN A 235 -8.85 17.74 -18.62
N LEU A 236 -10.00 17.28 -18.12
CA LEU A 236 -11.27 17.96 -18.31
C LEU A 236 -11.25 19.35 -17.66
N LYS A 237 -10.75 19.45 -16.43
CA LYS A 237 -10.63 20.72 -15.72
C LYS A 237 -9.70 21.69 -16.46
N LEU A 238 -8.56 21.21 -16.93
CA LEU A 238 -7.60 21.98 -17.71
C LEU A 238 -8.21 22.45 -19.04
N SER A 239 -8.97 21.58 -19.71
CA SER A 239 -9.67 21.90 -20.96
C SER A 239 -10.73 22.99 -20.76
N VAL A 240 -11.49 22.91 -19.66
CA VAL A 240 -12.48 23.95 -19.29
C VAL A 240 -11.79 25.27 -18.94
N GLU A 241 -10.64 25.23 -18.27
CA GLU A 241 -9.87 26.42 -17.91
C GLU A 241 -9.25 27.10 -19.14
N LEU A 242 -8.75 26.31 -20.09
CA LEU A 242 -8.31 26.78 -21.40
C LEU A 242 -9.45 27.44 -22.19
N LEU A 243 -10.63 26.83 -22.23
CA LEU A 243 -11.82 27.41 -22.87
C LEU A 243 -12.19 28.76 -22.25
N LYS A 244 -12.19 28.85 -20.92
CA LYS A 244 -12.45 30.11 -20.20
C LYS A 244 -11.40 31.18 -20.51
N SER A 245 -10.12 30.80 -20.54
CA SER A 245 -9.01 31.69 -20.89
C SER A 245 -9.13 32.22 -22.33
N ASN A 246 -9.42 31.33 -23.29
CA ASN A 246 -9.65 31.70 -24.69
C ASN A 246 -10.86 32.64 -24.86
N GLN A 247 -11.95 32.39 -24.14
CA GLN A 247 -13.12 33.26 -24.16
C GLN A 247 -12.82 34.65 -23.59
N ALA A 248 -12.03 34.74 -22.51
CA ALA A 248 -11.59 36.01 -21.94
C ALA A 248 -10.70 36.81 -22.91
N LEU A 249 -9.78 36.14 -23.61
CA LEU A 249 -8.95 36.78 -24.64
C LEU A 249 -9.80 37.36 -25.77
N LEU A 250 -10.78 36.61 -26.29
CA LEU A 250 -11.67 37.12 -27.34
C LEU A 250 -12.48 38.34 -26.91
N LEU A 251 -12.94 38.38 -25.64
CA LEU A 251 -13.62 39.54 -25.09
C LEU A 251 -12.68 40.74 -24.96
N SER A 252 -11.45 40.53 -24.49
CA SER A 252 -10.43 41.59 -24.40
C SER A 252 -10.06 42.14 -25.77
N MET A 253 -9.94 41.29 -26.79
CA MET A 253 -9.70 41.71 -28.18
C MET A 253 -10.86 42.56 -28.73
N ARG A 254 -12.12 42.17 -28.44
CA ARG A 254 -13.28 42.99 -28.82
C ARG A 254 -13.29 44.34 -28.12
N GLN A 255 -12.93 44.39 -26.83
CA GLN A 255 -12.81 45.65 -26.09
C GLN A 255 -11.72 46.54 -26.69
N LEU A 256 -10.52 45.99 -26.94
CA LEU A 256 -9.42 46.72 -27.58
C LEU A 256 -9.81 47.21 -28.98
N GLN A 257 -10.50 46.41 -29.79
CA GLN A 257 -11.00 46.85 -31.09
C GLN A 257 -12.02 47.99 -30.94
N GLY A 258 -12.88 47.95 -29.92
CA GLY A 258 -13.81 49.03 -29.58
C GLY A 258 -13.10 50.31 -29.12
N GLU A 259 -12.07 50.20 -28.30
CA GLU A 259 -11.22 51.33 -27.88
C GLU A 259 -10.44 51.91 -29.05
N VAL A 260 -9.84 51.08 -29.90
CA VAL A 260 -9.15 51.52 -31.12
C VAL A 260 -10.13 52.21 -32.07
N ALA A 261 -11.33 51.65 -32.29
CA ALA A 261 -12.36 52.25 -33.13
C ALA A 261 -12.89 53.58 -32.58
N SER A 262 -13.05 53.69 -31.25
CA SER A 262 -13.46 54.95 -30.61
C SER A 262 -12.34 55.99 -30.55
N SER A 263 -11.07 55.57 -30.41
CA SER A 263 -9.90 56.46 -30.53
C SER A 263 -9.70 56.96 -31.97
N SER A 264 -9.97 56.12 -32.97
CA SER A 264 -9.95 56.48 -34.40
C SER A 264 -11.08 57.48 -34.76
N ARG A 265 -12.21 57.44 -34.03
CA ARG A 265 -13.29 58.44 -34.16
C ARG A 265 -13.01 59.76 -33.44
N ARG A 266 -12.07 59.84 -32.50
CA ARG A 266 -11.59 61.13 -31.99
C ARG A 266 -10.73 61.77 -33.09
N ARG A 267 -11.29 62.75 -33.80
CA ARG A 267 -10.48 63.64 -34.65
C ARG A 267 -9.29 64.14 -33.82
N PRO A 268 -8.07 64.16 -34.37
CA PRO A 268 -6.93 64.72 -33.65
C PRO A 268 -7.24 66.19 -33.38
N GLU A 269 -7.38 66.54 -32.11
CA GLU A 269 -7.29 67.93 -31.69
C GLU A 269 -5.87 68.38 -32.06
N VAL A 270 -5.78 69.30 -33.01
CA VAL A 270 -4.50 69.80 -33.53
C VAL A 270 -3.84 70.63 -32.45
N VAL A 271 -3.13 69.97 -31.54
CA VAL A 271 -2.18 70.63 -30.65
C VAL A 271 -0.98 70.99 -31.51
N LYS A 272 -0.98 72.25 -31.97
CA LYS A 272 0.23 72.89 -32.49
C LYS A 272 1.18 73.00 -31.31
N ASP A 273 2.20 72.15 -31.26
CA ASP A 273 3.49 72.54 -30.71
C ASP A 273 4.59 71.64 -31.26
N GLU A 274 5.55 72.29 -31.90
CA GLU A 274 6.65 71.74 -32.70
C GLU A 274 7.61 70.83 -31.91
N THR A 275 7.41 70.72 -30.59
CA THR A 275 8.24 69.95 -29.66
C THR A 275 7.88 68.45 -29.63
N ILE A 276 6.64 68.08 -29.93
CA ILE A 276 6.17 66.68 -29.88
C ILE A 276 6.54 65.92 -31.17
N ALA A 277 6.63 66.60 -32.31
CA ALA A 277 6.97 66.00 -33.59
C ALA A 277 8.42 65.44 -33.63
N ALA A 278 9.35 66.08 -32.92
CA ALA A 278 10.74 65.61 -32.82
C ALA A 278 10.86 64.38 -31.88
N ALA A 279 10.09 64.35 -30.79
CA ALA A 279 10.03 63.22 -29.86
C ALA A 279 9.32 62.00 -30.46
N ALA A 280 8.22 62.22 -31.20
CA ALA A 280 7.47 61.17 -31.89
C ALA A 280 8.28 60.52 -33.03
N ARG A 281 9.07 61.30 -33.79
CA ARG A 281 9.96 60.76 -34.84
C ARG A 281 11.12 59.92 -34.28
N ARG A 282 11.55 60.17 -33.04
CA ARG A 282 12.55 59.32 -32.36
C ARG A 282 11.95 58.02 -31.81
N ARG A 283 10.69 58.03 -31.34
CA ARG A 283 9.98 56.80 -30.93
C ARG A 283 9.53 55.92 -32.10
N LEU A 284 9.07 56.52 -33.21
CA LEU A 284 8.67 55.79 -34.43
C LEU A 284 9.83 55.12 -35.18
N LYS A 285 11.09 55.40 -34.83
CA LYS A 285 12.25 54.67 -35.34
C LYS A 285 12.55 53.38 -34.55
N MET A 286 11.93 53.16 -33.40
CA MET A 286 12.25 52.02 -32.51
C MET A 286 11.23 50.89 -32.54
N GLU A 287 10.01 51.06 -33.06
CA GLU A 287 9.05 49.95 -33.17
C GLU A 287 8.33 49.99 -34.52
N LYS A 288 9.00 49.43 -35.52
CA LYS A 288 8.30 48.75 -36.61
C LYS A 288 8.32 47.27 -36.31
N HIS A 289 7.44 46.84 -35.41
CA HIS A 289 7.00 45.46 -35.47
C HIS A 289 6.03 45.35 -36.65
N PRO A 290 6.24 44.40 -37.58
CA PRO A 290 5.31 44.22 -38.67
C PRO A 290 3.96 43.83 -38.07
N VAL A 291 2.93 44.62 -38.36
CA VAL A 291 1.55 44.22 -38.13
C VAL A 291 1.29 43.09 -39.10
N VAL A 292 1.44 41.85 -38.64
CA VAL A 292 1.04 40.67 -39.38
C VAL A 292 -0.48 40.70 -39.46
N SER A 293 -1.02 41.18 -40.59
CA SER A 293 -2.42 40.97 -40.94
C SER A 293 -2.63 39.47 -41.15
N LEU A 294 -3.11 38.79 -40.12
CA LEU A 294 -3.26 37.33 -40.06
C LEU A 294 -4.33 36.74 -41.01
N GLY A 295 -4.69 37.44 -42.09
CA GLY A 295 -5.79 37.09 -42.97
C GLY A 295 -5.50 37.12 -44.47
N ALA A 296 -4.34 37.60 -44.93
CA ALA A 296 -4.05 37.71 -46.34
C ALA A 296 -2.58 37.37 -46.64
N ALA A 297 -2.38 36.42 -47.55
CA ALA A 297 -1.10 35.94 -48.09
C ALA A 297 -0.30 34.96 -47.22
N LEU A 298 -0.86 33.78 -46.97
CA LEU A 298 -0.05 32.56 -46.83
C LEU A 298 -0.23 31.74 -48.11
N THR A 299 0.87 31.34 -48.74
CA THR A 299 0.83 30.39 -49.86
C THR A 299 0.26 29.03 -49.41
N PRO A 300 -0.25 28.18 -50.32
CA PRO A 300 -0.82 26.88 -49.95
C PRO A 300 0.16 26.03 -49.13
N ASP A 301 1.45 26.11 -49.46
CA ASP A 301 2.52 25.36 -48.80
C ASP A 301 2.85 25.93 -47.41
N GLU A 302 2.84 27.25 -47.23
CA GLU A 302 3.02 27.88 -45.92
C GLU A 302 1.81 27.63 -45.00
N ARG A 303 0.59 27.53 -45.56
CA ARG A 303 -0.59 27.09 -44.79
C ARG A 303 -0.48 25.63 -44.37
N ALA A 304 0.03 24.76 -45.24
CA ALA A 304 0.24 23.35 -44.91
C ALA A 304 1.30 23.20 -43.82
N ALA A 305 2.42 23.92 -43.93
CA ALA A 305 3.48 23.94 -42.92
C ALA A 305 3.01 24.54 -41.58
N ALA A 306 2.25 25.63 -41.61
CA ALA A 306 1.65 26.21 -40.40
C ALA A 306 0.56 25.31 -39.80
N LEU A 307 -0.19 24.57 -40.62
CA LEU A 307 -1.15 23.56 -40.15
C LEU A 307 -0.44 22.36 -39.54
N GLU A 308 0.73 21.97 -40.05
CA GLU A 308 1.56 20.90 -39.52
C GLU A 308 2.23 21.31 -38.20
N GLU A 309 2.76 22.54 -38.13
CA GLU A 309 3.27 23.14 -36.89
C GLU A 309 2.15 23.34 -35.85
N LEU A 310 0.95 23.75 -36.27
CA LEU A 310 -0.22 23.79 -35.41
C LEU A 310 -0.72 22.40 -35.03
N ARG A 311 -0.47 21.35 -35.82
CA ARG A 311 -0.80 19.96 -35.50
C ARG A 311 0.16 19.39 -34.45
N ASP A 312 1.42 19.82 -34.47
CA ASP A 312 2.42 19.53 -33.43
C ASP A 312 2.17 20.31 -32.13
N ILE A 313 1.55 21.50 -32.21
CA ILE A 313 1.14 22.31 -31.06
C ILE A 313 -0.27 21.93 -30.56
N ALA A 314 -1.10 21.32 -31.40
CA ALA A 314 -2.48 20.93 -31.08
C ALA A 314 -2.50 19.70 -30.19
N ILE A 315 -2.59 19.99 -28.89
CA ILE A 315 -3.00 19.07 -27.82
C ILE A 315 -1.97 17.93 -27.70
N PRO A 316 -1.08 17.91 -26.69
CA PRO A 316 -0.40 16.68 -26.38
C PRO A 316 -1.49 15.62 -26.23
N GLU A 317 -1.52 14.63 -27.12
CA GLU A 317 -2.46 13.51 -27.01
C GLU A 317 -2.42 13.10 -25.54
N PRO A 318 -3.59 12.89 -24.90
CA PRO A 318 -3.60 12.50 -23.51
C PRO A 318 -2.59 11.37 -23.41
N GLN A 319 -1.53 11.59 -22.63
CA GLN A 319 -0.64 10.53 -22.20
C GLN A 319 -1.54 9.66 -21.32
N VAL A 320 -2.42 8.90 -21.97
CA VAL A 320 -2.97 7.68 -21.44
C VAL A 320 -1.70 6.89 -21.24
N GLU A 321 -1.18 6.98 -20.03
CA GLU A 321 -0.12 6.11 -19.58
C GLU A 321 -0.70 4.72 -19.82
N ASN A 322 -0.35 4.13 -20.96
CA ASN A 322 -0.62 2.75 -21.31
C ASN A 322 0.27 1.95 -20.37
N LYS A 323 -0.02 2.00 -19.06
CA LYS A 323 0.34 0.97 -18.11
C LYS A 323 -0.42 -0.23 -18.62
N GLY A 324 0.31 -1.02 -19.41
CA GLY A 324 -0.25 -2.09 -20.20
C GLY A 324 -1.17 -2.99 -19.40
N ASN A 325 -2.03 -3.68 -20.13
CA ASN A 325 -3.08 -4.60 -19.72
C ASN A 325 -2.66 -5.79 -18.80
N GLY A 326 -1.58 -5.66 -18.03
CA GLY A 326 -1.28 -6.50 -16.88
C GLY A 326 -2.06 -6.03 -15.66
N LEU A 327 -2.37 -6.96 -14.74
CA LEU A 327 -3.19 -6.80 -13.53
C LEU A 327 -2.77 -5.70 -12.52
N GLY A 328 -2.04 -4.64 -12.89
CA GLY A 328 -1.57 -3.60 -11.95
C GLY A 328 -0.60 -4.13 -10.89
N ILE A 329 -0.08 -5.36 -11.07
CA ILE A 329 0.77 -6.06 -10.11
C ILE A 329 2.16 -5.40 -10.11
N PRO A 330 2.68 -4.95 -8.96
CA PRO A 330 4.00 -4.34 -8.85
C PRO A 330 5.11 -5.30 -9.31
N ARG A 331 6.16 -4.77 -9.95
CA ARG A 331 7.31 -5.56 -10.44
C ARG A 331 8.02 -6.37 -9.34
N TRP A 332 8.02 -5.89 -8.09
CA TRP A 332 8.61 -6.61 -6.97
C TRP A 332 7.84 -7.88 -6.62
N VAL A 333 6.51 -7.91 -6.82
CA VAL A 333 5.70 -9.11 -6.60
C VAL A 333 6.09 -10.20 -7.59
N TRP A 334 6.31 -9.84 -8.86
CA TRP A 334 6.83 -10.76 -9.86
C TRP A 334 8.23 -11.27 -9.49
N ALA A 335 9.11 -10.42 -8.98
CA ALA A 335 10.44 -10.83 -8.55
C ALA A 335 10.39 -11.81 -7.36
N VAL A 336 9.53 -11.55 -6.37
CA VAL A 336 9.35 -12.43 -5.20
C VAL A 336 8.69 -13.75 -5.61
N ALA A 337 7.62 -13.72 -6.39
CA ALA A 337 6.97 -14.92 -6.90
C ALA A 337 7.92 -15.77 -7.75
N THR A 338 8.73 -15.14 -8.60
CA THR A 338 9.76 -15.84 -9.40
C THR A 338 10.84 -16.43 -8.50
N TYR A 339 11.31 -15.71 -7.47
CA TYR A 339 12.29 -16.24 -6.51
C TYR A 339 11.76 -17.49 -5.80
N PHE A 340 10.53 -17.47 -5.29
CA PHE A 340 9.92 -18.64 -4.63
C PHE A 340 9.65 -19.79 -5.61
N ALA A 341 9.20 -19.49 -6.84
CA ALA A 341 9.00 -20.50 -7.87
C ALA A 341 10.33 -21.17 -8.28
N LEU A 342 11.40 -20.37 -8.45
CA LEU A 342 12.74 -20.88 -8.73
C LEU A 342 13.26 -21.70 -7.54
N ASN A 343 13.11 -21.22 -6.31
CA ASN A 343 13.55 -21.97 -5.13
C ASN A 343 12.79 -23.30 -5.00
N TYR A 344 11.49 -23.34 -5.31
CA TYR A 344 10.71 -24.58 -5.33
C TYR A 344 11.13 -25.54 -6.46
N LEU A 345 11.46 -25.01 -7.65
CA LEU A 345 11.91 -25.81 -8.80
C LEU A 345 13.33 -26.36 -8.64
N PHE A 346 14.21 -25.63 -7.96
CA PHE A 346 15.63 -25.97 -7.81
C PHE A 346 16.00 -26.55 -6.43
N SER A 347 15.03 -26.71 -5.52
CA SER A 347 15.20 -27.37 -4.22
C SER A 347 14.81 -28.85 -4.21
N ASN A 348 14.52 -29.46 -5.37
CA ASN A 348 14.35 -30.91 -5.54
C ASN A 348 15.60 -31.56 -6.13
#